data_AF-A0A3C0PQA4-F1
#
_entry.id   AF-A0A3C0PQA4-F1
#
_cell.length_a   1.000
_cell.length_b   1.000
_cell.length_c   1.000
_cell.angle_alpha   90.00
_cell.angle_beta   90.00
_cell.angle_gamma   90.00
#
_symmetry.space_group_name_H-M   'P 1'
#
loop_
_entity.id
_entity.type
_entity.pdbx_description
1 polymer ?
#
loop_
_entity_poly.entity_id
_entity_poly.type
_entity_poly.pdbx_seq_one_letter_code
_entity_poly.pdbx_strand_id
1 'polypeptide(L)'
;TELQVIPAKFESTIEEGTVYDYEPSQEGILAELLPRAVSTQIFTALLENAASEQGARMSAMDNATRNAGEMIDKLTIKYNRSRQAKITNELIEIISGAEAL
;
A
#
# COMPACT_ATOMS: atom_id res chain seq x y z
N THR A 1 12.00 9.87 -1.37
CA THR A 1 12.77 11.11 -1.62
C THR A 1 13.22 11.61 -0.27
N GLU A 2 14.53 11.79 -0.06
CA GLU A 2 15.06 12.29 1.21
C GLU A 2 14.87 13.82 1.26
N LEU A 3 13.95 14.28 2.09
CA LEU A 3 13.71 15.71 2.31
C LEU A 3 14.55 16.16 3.51
N GLN A 4 15.58 16.96 3.23
CA GLN A 4 16.40 17.57 4.26
C GLN A 4 15.66 18.78 4.86
N VAL A 5 15.23 18.65 6.11
CA VAL A 5 14.45 19.68 6.83
C VAL A 5 15.35 20.79 7.38
N ILE A 6 16.53 20.45 7.92
CA ILE A 6 17.55 21.38 8.42
C ILE A 6 18.95 20.90 8.00
N PRO A 7 19.89 21.81 7.67
CA PRO A 7 19.71 23.24 7.39
C PRO A 7 18.83 23.50 6.15
N ALA A 8 18.12 24.64 6.17
CA ALA A 8 17.28 25.05 5.05
C ALA A 8 18.13 25.20 3.78
N LYS A 9 17.71 24.53 2.71
CA LYS A 9 18.31 24.69 1.39
C LYS A 9 17.67 25.89 0.69
N PHE A 10 18.48 26.87 0.33
CA PHE A 10 18.06 28.01 -0.47
C PHE A 10 18.46 27.76 -1.92
N GLU A 11 17.51 27.83 -2.85
CA GLU A 11 17.86 27.96 -4.27
C GLU A 11 18.33 29.40 -4.51
N SER A 12 19.46 29.56 -5.20
CA SER A 12 20.24 30.79 -5.25
C SER A 12 19.65 31.85 -6.20
N THR A 13 18.46 32.34 -5.86
CA THR A 13 17.86 33.54 -6.47
C THR A 13 17.35 34.42 -5.34
N ILE A 14 18.26 35.17 -4.72
CA ILE A 14 17.88 36.31 -3.88
C ILE A 14 17.52 37.42 -4.87
N GLU A 15 16.29 37.40 -5.40
CA GLU A 15 15.71 38.64 -5.91
C GLU A 15 15.63 39.61 -4.73
N GLU A 16 16.02 40.88 -4.93
CA GLU A 16 15.96 41.92 -3.90
C GLU A 16 14.55 41.90 -3.27
N GLY A 17 14.48 41.34 -2.06
CA GLY A 17 13.22 41.04 -1.40
C GLY A 17 12.43 42.31 -1.15
N THR A 18 11.12 42.24 -1.35
CA THR A 18 10.19 43.27 -0.85
C THR A 18 10.49 43.54 0.62
N VAL A 19 10.78 44.78 0.97
CA VAL A 19 11.07 45.18 2.35
C VAL A 19 9.79 44.99 3.17
N TYR A 20 9.82 44.09 4.14
CA TYR A 20 8.75 43.88 5.11
C TYR A 20 9.06 44.65 6.39
N ASP A 21 8.06 45.33 6.95
CA ASP A 21 8.15 45.86 8.31
C ASP A 21 7.95 44.70 9.29
N TYR A 22 8.96 44.45 10.14
CA TYR A 22 8.96 43.36 11.11
C TYR A 22 8.61 43.89 12.50
N GLU A 23 7.60 43.31 13.13
CA GLU A 23 7.26 43.56 14.53
C GLU A 23 7.15 42.21 15.25
N PRO A 24 7.92 41.94 16.34
CA PRO A 24 8.82 42.81 17.11
C PRO A 24 10.26 42.98 16.56
N SER A 25 10.80 41.99 15.84
CA SER A 25 12.07 42.07 15.11
C SER A 25 12.18 40.88 14.13
N GLN A 26 13.05 40.99 13.11
CA GLN A 26 13.27 39.89 12.16
C GLN A 26 13.73 38.60 12.86
N GLU A 27 14.64 38.71 13.83
CA GLU A 27 15.13 37.58 14.61
C GLU A 27 14.03 36.97 15.50
N GLY A 28 13.17 37.81 16.09
CA GLY A 28 12.06 37.35 16.91
C GLY A 28 11.03 36.55 16.11
N ILE A 29 10.68 37.04 14.93
CA ILE A 29 9.77 36.34 14.01
C ILE A 29 10.40 35.04 13.52
N LEU A 30 11.69 35.04 13.16
CA LEU A 30 12.38 33.84 12.72
C LEU A 30 12.44 32.77 13.83
N ALA A 31 12.67 33.17 15.07
CA ALA A 31 12.70 32.26 16.22
C ALA A 31 11.35 31.56 16.46
N GLU A 32 10.24 32.19 16.10
CA GLU A 32 8.90 31.59 16.18
C GLU A 32 8.54 30.76 14.95
N LEU A 33 8.84 31.28 13.75
CA LEU A 33 8.48 30.64 12.49
C LEU A 33 9.30 29.37 12.21
N LEU A 34 10.57 29.34 12.62
CA LEU A 34 11.46 28.22 12.29
C LEU A 34 11.02 26.90 12.97
N PRO A 35 10.70 26.85 14.28
CA PRO A 35 10.09 25.67 14.89
C PRO A 35 8.76 25.29 14.25
N ARG A 36 7.89 26.27 13.94
CA ARG A 36 6.59 26.02 13.32
C ARG A 36 6.74 25.39 11.93
N ALA A 37 7.67 25.89 11.11
CA ALA A 37 7.97 25.37 9.80
C ALA A 37 8.43 23.90 9.88
N VAL A 38 9.32 23.58 10.83
CA VAL A 38 9.78 22.21 11.06
C VAL A 38 8.62 21.31 11.49
N SER A 39 7.79 21.74 12.44
CA SER A 39 6.61 20.98 12.86
C SER A 39 5.65 20.73 11.70
N THR A 40 5.40 21.72 10.84
CA THR A 40 4.55 21.53 9.65
C THR A 40 5.15 20.55 8.66
N GLN A 41 6.46 20.59 8.40
CA GLN A 41 7.12 19.66 7.48
C GLN A 41 7.04 18.21 7.99
N ILE A 42 7.28 18.00 9.29
CA ILE A 42 7.13 16.67 9.92
C ILE A 42 5.69 16.19 9.83
N PHE A 43 4.72 17.07 10.10
CA PHE A 43 3.30 16.72 10.03
C PHE A 43 2.89 16.32 8.61
N THR A 44 3.33 17.05 7.60
CA THR A 44 3.12 16.70 6.19
C THR A 44 3.73 15.34 5.86
N ALA A 45 4.98 15.08 6.29
CA ALA A 45 5.64 13.79 6.06
C ALA A 45 4.88 12.62 6.71
N LEU A 46 4.30 12.82 7.89
CA LEU A 46 3.44 11.81 8.54
C LEU A 46 2.16 11.54 7.75
N LEU A 47 1.52 12.59 7.22
CA LEU A 47 0.33 12.45 6.37
C LEU A 47 0.65 11.71 5.06
N GLU A 48 1.76 12.05 4.42
CA GLU A 48 2.24 11.36 3.22
C GLU A 48 2.57 9.89 3.49
N ASN A 49 3.18 9.59 4.65
CA ASN A 49 3.45 8.21 5.07
C ASN A 49 2.15 7.42 5.25
N ALA A 50 1.16 7.99 5.94
CA ALA A 50 -0.13 7.33 6.14
C ALA A 50 -0.87 7.08 4.81
N ALA A 51 -0.86 8.05 3.90
CA ALA A 51 -1.43 7.89 2.56
C ALA A 51 -0.70 6.79 1.77
N SER A 52 0.64 6.78 1.83
CA SER A 52 1.47 5.77 1.18
C SER A 52 1.23 4.37 1.75
N GLU A 53 1.03 4.25 3.07
CA GLU A 53 0.70 2.99 3.72
C GLU A 53 -0.62 2.43 3.21
N GLN A 54 -1.66 3.27 3.10
CA GLN A 54 -2.94 2.83 2.55
C GLN A 54 -2.82 2.40 1.09
N GLY A 55 -2.08 3.16 0.27
CA GLY A 55 -1.84 2.78 -1.13
C GLY A 55 -1.08 1.46 -1.28
N ALA A 56 -0.05 1.24 -0.46
CA ALA A 56 0.70 -0.01 -0.41
C ALA A 56 -0.17 -1.17 0.07
N ARG A 57 -1.01 -0.95 1.08
CA ARG A 57 -1.95 -1.94 1.60
C ARG A 57 -2.99 -2.34 0.55
N MET A 58 -3.58 -1.39 -0.16
CA MET A 58 -4.53 -1.67 -1.24
C MET A 58 -3.88 -2.52 -2.33
N SER A 59 -2.69 -2.12 -2.79
CA SER A 59 -1.92 -2.88 -3.80
C SER A 59 -1.57 -4.31 -3.33
N ALA A 60 -1.22 -4.47 -2.05
CA ALA A 60 -0.95 -5.78 -1.48
C ALA A 60 -2.21 -6.66 -1.42
N MET A 61 -3.36 -6.09 -1.04
CA MET A 61 -4.64 -6.80 -0.95
C MET A 61 -5.20 -7.16 -2.33
N ASP A 62 -5.03 -6.30 -3.33
CA ASP A 62 -5.40 -6.61 -4.72
C ASP A 62 -4.61 -7.80 -5.25
N ASN A 63 -3.30 -7.83 -4.98
CA ASN A 63 -2.46 -8.98 -5.32
C ASN A 63 -2.87 -10.24 -4.56
N ALA A 64 -3.17 -10.13 -3.27
CA ALA A 64 -3.66 -11.27 -2.48
C ALA A 64 -4.98 -11.82 -3.04
N THR A 65 -5.90 -10.95 -3.45
CA THR A 65 -7.20 -11.31 -4.03
C THR A 65 -7.02 -12.03 -5.36
N ARG A 66 -6.15 -11.52 -6.24
CA ARG A 66 -5.82 -12.18 -7.51
C ARG A 66 -5.20 -13.56 -7.28
N ASN A 67 -4.25 -13.68 -6.36
CA ASN A 67 -3.62 -14.95 -6.02
C ASN A 67 -4.63 -15.96 -5.43
N ALA A 68 -5.58 -15.50 -4.62
CA ALA A 68 -6.67 -16.33 -4.10
C ALA A 68 -7.58 -16.83 -5.24
N GLY A 69 -7.93 -15.97 -6.20
CA GLY A 69 -8.67 -16.37 -7.40
C GLY A 69 -7.97 -17.49 -8.19
N GLU A 70 -6.67 -17.33 -8.46
CA GLU A 70 -5.89 -18.37 -9.13
C GLU A 70 -5.85 -19.70 -8.35
N MET A 71 -5.88 -19.64 -7.01
CA MET A 71 -5.95 -20.83 -6.17
C MET A 71 -7.32 -21.51 -6.22
N ILE A 72 -8.40 -20.72 -6.21
CA ILE A 72 -9.77 -21.22 -6.35
C ILE A 72 -9.94 -21.97 -7.67
N ASP A 73 -9.42 -21.42 -8.77
CA ASP A 73 -9.50 -22.06 -10.09
C ASP A 73 -8.78 -23.42 -10.09
N LYS A 74 -7.56 -23.47 -9.55
CA LYS A 74 -6.78 -24.71 -9.42
C LYS A 74 -7.52 -25.75 -8.57
N LEU A 75 -8.09 -25.34 -7.44
CA LEU A 75 -8.85 -26.23 -6.56
C LEU A 75 -10.15 -26.70 -7.21
N THR A 76 -10.81 -25.87 -8.00
CA THR A 76 -12.02 -26.22 -8.74
C THR A 76 -11.73 -27.31 -9.79
N ILE A 77 -10.62 -27.19 -10.52
CA ILE A 77 -10.17 -28.23 -11.45
C ILE A 77 -9.89 -29.55 -10.70
N LYS A 78 -9.19 -29.48 -9.57
CA LYS A 78 -8.90 -30.67 -8.73
C LYS A 78 -10.18 -31.31 -8.18
N TYR A 79 -11.14 -30.49 -7.76
CA TYR A 79 -12.44 -30.95 -7.26
C TYR A 79 -13.21 -31.69 -8.35
N ASN A 80 -13.33 -31.11 -9.54
CA ASN A 80 -14.05 -31.74 -10.66
C ASN A 80 -13.38 -33.06 -11.10
N ARG A 81 -12.05 -33.10 -11.15
CA ARG A 81 -11.30 -34.32 -11.43
C ARG A 81 -11.58 -35.40 -10.39
N SER A 82 -11.53 -35.04 -9.10
CA SER A 82 -11.79 -35.99 -8.00
C SER A 82 -13.24 -36.47 -8.00
N ARG A 83 -14.19 -35.58 -8.34
CA ARG A 83 -15.60 -35.92 -8.50
C ARG A 83 -15.82 -36.94 -9.62
N GLN A 84 -15.18 -36.74 -10.77
CA GLN A 84 -15.25 -37.68 -11.89
C GLN A 84 -14.66 -39.04 -11.51
N ALA A 85 -13.48 -39.06 -10.88
CA ALA A 85 -12.85 -40.29 -10.41
C ALA A 85 -13.73 -41.05 -9.41
N LYS A 86 -14.43 -40.34 -8.52
CA LYS A 86 -15.37 -40.94 -7.58
C LYS A 86 -16.57 -41.57 -8.31
N ILE A 87 -17.19 -40.85 -9.24
CA ILE A 87 -18.30 -41.37 -10.06
C ILE A 87 -17.87 -42.62 -10.83
N THR A 88 -16.69 -42.60 -11.46
CA THR A 88 -16.20 -43.77 -12.20
C THR A 88 -15.96 -44.96 -11.29
N ASN A 89 -15.41 -44.75 -10.09
CA ASN A 89 -15.20 -45.83 -9.13
C ASN A 89 -16.53 -46.43 -8.65
N GLU A 90 -17.51 -45.59 -8.30
CA GLU A 90 -18.85 -46.06 -7.90
C GLU A 90 -19.51 -46.86 -9.02
N LEU A 91 -19.39 -46.43 -10.28
CA LEU A 91 -19.92 -47.18 -11.43
C LEU A 91 -19.20 -48.52 -11.62
N ILE A 92 -17.88 -48.56 -11.46
CA ILE A 92 -17.08 -49.80 -11.55
C ILE A 92 -17.51 -50.78 -10.44
N GLU A 93 -17.70 -50.29 -9.21
CA GLU A 93 -18.17 -51.10 -8.09
C GLU A 93 -19.56 -51.69 -8.35
N ILE A 94 -20.49 -50.90 -8.91
CA ILE A 94 -21.84 -51.38 -9.27
C ILE A 94 -21.76 -52.47 -10.35
N ILE A 95 -20.98 -52.25 -11.42
CA ILE A 95 -20.86 -53.20 -12.54
C ILE A 95 -20.21 -54.50 -12.05
N SER A 96 -19.09 -54.41 -11.31
CA SER A 96 -18.39 -55.56 -10.77
C SER A 96 -19.25 -56.36 -9.79
N GLY A 97 -20.09 -55.68 -8.99
CA GLY A 97 -21.04 -56.34 -8.09
C GLY A 97 -22.18 -57.04 -8.83
N ALA A 98 -22.64 -56.48 -9.95
CA ALA A 98 -23.66 -57.08 -10.80
C ALA A 98 -23.15 -58.29 -11.60
N GLU A 99 -21.90 -58.27 -12.07
CA GLU A 99 -21.28 -59.39 -12.78
C GLU A 99 -20.89 -60.57 -11.87
N ALA A 100 -20.76 -60.34 -10.56
CA ALA A 100 -20.41 -61.37 -9.57
C ALA A 100 -21.62 -62.20 -9.08
N LEU A 101 -22.83 -61.89 -9.54
CA LEU A 101 -24.12 -62.49 -9.15
C LEU A 101 -24.65 -63.40 -10.26
#